data_AF-A0A3B9H5I7-F1
#
_entry.id   AF-A0A3B9H5I7-F1
#
_cell.length_a   1.000
_cell.length_b   1.000
_cell.length_c   1.000
_cell.angle_alpha   90.00
_cell.angle_beta   90.00
_cell.angle_gamma   90.00
#
_symmetry.space_group_name_H-M   'P 1'
#
loop_
_entity.id
_entity.type
_entity.pdbx_description
1 polymer ?
#
loop_
_entity_poly.entity_id
_entity_poly.type
_entity_poly.pdbx_seq_one_letter_code
_entity_poly.pdbx_strand_id
1 'polypeptide(L)' 'MHCNQFNRPVTRRSMLQSCAMGFGGLAFSALSNDLKASPLSPKKPHFTPRAKNVIFLYMDGGPSHVDIFDYKPALEK' A
#
# COMPACT_ATOMS: atom_id res chain seq x y z
N MET A 1 49.20 23.97 -11.55
CA MET A 1 49.04 22.57 -11.99
C MET A 1 47.55 22.31 -12.25
N HIS A 2 47.24 21.76 -13.43
CA HIS A 2 45.94 21.30 -13.91
C HIS A 2 44.84 22.35 -14.21
N CYS A 3 45.05 23.18 -15.24
CA CYS A 3 43.96 23.82 -15.99
C CYS A 3 43.82 23.14 -17.35
N ASN A 4 43.05 22.05 -17.41
CA ASN A 4 42.62 21.46 -18.69
C ASN A 4 41.33 20.64 -18.51
N GLN A 5 40.30 21.29 -17.96
CA GLN A 5 38.97 20.70 -17.91
C GLN A 5 38.13 21.22 -19.09
N PHE A 6 38.39 20.66 -20.28
CA PHE A 6 37.52 20.89 -21.43
C PHE A 6 36.17 20.21 -21.16
N ASN A 7 35.15 21.01 -20.86
CA ASN A 7 33.78 20.54 -20.79
C ASN A 7 33.39 20.00 -22.18
N ARG A 8 33.35 18.67 -22.33
CA ARG A 8 33.06 18.04 -23.63
C ARG A 8 31.61 18.38 -24.00
N PRO A 9 31.36 19.00 -25.16
CA PRO A 9 29.98 19.27 -25.58
C PRO A 9 29.23 17.96 -25.71
N VAL A 10 28.02 17.90 -25.15
CA VAL A 10 27.19 16.70 -25.17
C VAL A 10 26.89 16.32 -26.62
N THR A 11 27.21 15.08 -26.99
CA THR A 11 26.93 14.59 -28.35
C THR A 11 25.42 14.40 -28.53
N ARG A 12 24.90 14.63 -29.75
CA ARG A 12 23.46 14.44 -30.05
C ARG A 12 22.94 13.07 -29.61
N ARG A 13 23.74 12.01 -29.79
CA ARG A 13 23.40 10.65 -29.35
C ARG A 13 23.30 10.52 -27.83
N SER A 14 24.24 11.11 -27.08
CA SER A 14 24.18 11.14 -25.62
C SER A 14 22.98 11.93 -25.12
N MET A 15 22.66 13.05 -25.77
CA MET A 15 21.49 13.85 -25.42
C MET A 15 20.18 13.07 -25.64
N LEU A 16 20.04 12.39 -26.80
CA LEU A 16 18.88 11.55 -27.07
C LEU A 16 18.76 10.37 -26.09
N GLN A 17 19.88 9.74 -25.72
CA GLN A 17 19.90 8.66 -24.72
C GLN A 17 19.49 9.16 -23.33
N SER A 18 20.00 10.30 -22.87
CA SER A 18 19.65 10.89 -21.58
C SER A 18 18.18 11.36 -21.54
N CYS A 19 17.68 11.99 -22.61
CA CYS A 19 16.29 12.44 -22.68
C CYS A 19 15.29 11.27 -22.76
N ALA A 20 15.57 10.23 -23.54
CA ALA A 20 14.69 9.07 -23.67
C ALA A 20 14.52 8.32 -22.33
N MET A 21 15.60 8.14 -21.57
CA MET A 21 15.55 7.44 -20.28
C MET A 21 15.05 8.36 -19.14
N GLY A 22 15.43 9.64 -19.15
CA GLY A 22 15.06 10.58 -18.08
C GLY A 22 13.61 11.05 -18.15
N PHE A 23 13.16 11.55 -19.31
CA PHE A 23 11.82 12.09 -19.45
C PHE A 23 10.75 10.98 -19.42
N GLY A 24 11.02 9.84 -20.05
CA GLY A 24 10.14 8.67 -19.97
C GLY A 24 9.98 8.15 -18.54
N GLY A 25 11.07 8.17 -17.75
CA GLY A 25 11.02 7.82 -16.33
C GLY A 25 10.16 8.77 -15.49
N LEU A 26 10.22 10.08 -15.77
CA LEU A 26 9.37 11.08 -15.10
C LEU A 26 7.88 10.88 -15.45
N ALA A 27 7.57 10.66 -16.73
CA ALA A 27 6.21 10.38 -17.17
C ALA A 27 5.65 9.08 -16.56
N PHE A 28 6.46 8.01 -16.51
CA PHE A 28 6.08 6.75 -15.88
C PHE A 28 5.90 6.88 -14.37
N SER A 29 6.74 7.68 -13.69
CA SER A 29 6.59 7.96 -12.26
C SER A 29 5.28 8.68 -11.94
N ALA A 30 4.85 9.61 -12.81
CA ALA A 30 3.57 10.29 -12.65
C ALA A 30 2.39 9.31 -12.80
N LEU A 31 2.40 8.49 -13.85
CA LEU A 31 1.35 7.50 -14.09
C LEU A 31 1.31 6.40 -13.00
N SER A 32 2.47 5.95 -12.54
CA SER A 32 2.58 4.95 -11.47
C SER A 32 2.08 5.46 -10.12
N ASN A 33 2.09 6.78 -9.90
CA ASN A 33 1.56 7.38 -8.68
C ASN A 33 0.02 7.39 -8.68
N ASP A 34 -0.60 7.64 -9.84
CA ASP A 34 -2.05 7.52 -10.01
C ASP A 34 -2.54 6.07 -9.86
N LEU A 35 -1.80 5.09 -10.36
CA LEU A 35 -2.14 3.67 -10.20
C LEU A 35 -2.10 3.19 -8.74
N LYS A 36 -1.35 3.86 -7.86
CA LYS A 36 -1.30 3.53 -6.42
C LYS A 36 -2.49 4.11 -5.66
N ALA A 37 -3.16 5.13 -6.20
CA ALA A 37 -4.33 5.73 -5.60
C ALA A 37 -5.59 4.91 -5.92
N SER A 38 -5.70 3.70 -5.36
CA SER A 38 -6.98 3.00 -5.35
C SER A 38 -8.00 3.86 -4.59
N PRO A 39 -9.21 4.12 -5.12
CA PRO A 39 -10.24 4.90 -4.42
C PRO A 39 -10.65 4.27 -3.08
N LEU A 40 -10.36 2.99 -2.87
CA LEU A 40 -10.55 2.25 -1.62
C LEU A 40 -9.26 2.08 -0.80
N SER A 41 -8.18 2.78 -1.16
CA SER A 41 -6.94 2.73 -0.37
C SER A 41 -7.18 3.28 1.04
N PRO A 42 -6.69 2.60 2.09
CA PRO A 42 -6.83 3.08 3.47
C PRO A 42 -6.20 4.47 3.62
N LYS A 43 -7.02 5.47 3.95
CA LYS A 43 -6.52 6.82 4.24
C LYS A 43 -5.77 6.83 5.56
N LYS A 44 -4.62 7.50 5.60
CA LYS A 44 -3.91 7.72 6.86
C LYS A 44 -4.79 8.60 7.76
N PRO A 45 -5.02 8.23 9.03
CA PRO A 45 -5.71 9.08 9.97
C PRO A 45 -4.88 10.34 10.24
N HIS A 46 -5.54 11.47 10.51
CA HIS A 46 -4.87 12.74 10.81
C HIS A 46 -4.09 12.68 12.13
N PHE A 47 -4.48 11.80 13.04
CA PHE A 47 -3.85 11.60 14.34
C PHE A 47 -3.38 10.17 14.52
N THR A 48 -2.35 9.98 15.34
CA THR A 48 -1.88 8.64 15.73
C THR A 48 -2.98 7.92 16.52
N PRO A 49 -3.51 6.77 16.06
CA PRO A 49 -4.52 6.04 16.80
C PRO A 49 -3.93 5.55 18.12
N ARG A 50 -4.62 5.85 19.23
CA ARG A 50 -4.29 5.32 20.56
C ARG A 50 -5.54 4.65 21.13
N ALA A 51 -5.54 3.32 21.19
CA ALA A 51 -6.55 2.59 21.95
C ALA A 51 -6.18 2.68 23.44
N LYS A 52 -7.00 3.40 24.23
CA LYS A 52 -6.78 3.51 25.69
C LYS A 52 -7.42 2.35 26.45
N ASN A 53 -8.57 1.89 25.99
CA ASN A 53 -9.38 0.88 26.66
C ASN A 53 -9.85 -0.16 25.64
N VAL A 54 -9.87 -1.44 26.04
CA VAL A 54 -10.46 -2.54 25.27
C VAL A 54 -11.69 -3.00 26.05
N ILE A 55 -12.88 -2.82 25.47
CA ILE A 55 -14.14 -3.25 26.09
C ILE A 55 -14.47 -4.63 25.51
N PHE A 56 -14.24 -5.68 26.31
CA PHE A 56 -14.63 -7.04 25.98
C PHE A 56 -16.01 -7.32 26.58
N LEU A 57 -17.00 -7.50 25.72
CA LEU A 57 -18.37 -7.84 26.12
C LEU A 57 -18.57 -9.35 25.93
N TYR A 58 -18.62 -10.09 27.04
CA TYR A 58 -19.10 -11.47 27.05
C TYR A 58 -20.61 -11.45 27.29
N MET A 59 -21.38 -11.63 26.23
CA MET A 59 -22.85 -11.78 26.34
C MET A 59 -23.15 -13.25 26.62
N ASP A 60 -23.42 -13.54 27.89
CA ASP A 60 -23.92 -14.85 28.28
C ASP A 60 -25.34 -15.04 27.73
N GLY A 61 -25.62 -16.20 27.14
CA GLY A 61 -26.93 -16.54 26.57
C GLY A 61 -27.06 -16.46 25.04
N GLY A 62 -25.99 -16.16 24.30
CA GLY A 62 -25.96 -16.45 22.87
C GLY A 62 -25.79 -17.96 22.64
N PRO A 63 -26.55 -18.60 21.73
CA PRO A 63 -26.36 -20.02 21.49
C PRO A 63 -24.92 -20.25 21.00
N SER A 64 -24.21 -21.18 21.63
CA SER A 64 -22.81 -21.43 21.30
C SER A 64 -22.72 -21.96 19.87
N HIS A 65 -21.64 -21.68 19.14
CA HIS A 65 -21.44 -22.27 17.81
C HIS A 65 -21.50 -23.81 17.84
N VAL A 66 -21.18 -24.41 18.99
CA VAL A 66 -21.24 -25.85 19.25
C VAL A 66 -22.69 -26.36 19.36
N ASP A 67 -23.65 -25.50 19.72
CA ASP A 67 -25.05 -25.90 19.97
C ASP A 67 -26.03 -25.54 18.85
N ILE A 68 -25.66 -24.66 17.90
CA ILE A 68 -26.59 -24.22 16.85
C ILE A 68 -26.68 -25.22 15.68
N PHE A 69 -25.57 -25.90 15.34
CA PHE A 69 -25.48 -26.67 14.09
C PHE A 69 -25.00 -28.12 14.24
N ASP A 70 -24.82 -28.61 15.47
CA ASP A 70 -24.45 -30.01 15.71
C ASP A 70 -25.68 -30.84 16.06
N TYR A 71 -26.07 -31.73 15.16
CA TYR A 71 -27.19 -32.65 15.39
C TYR A 71 -26.75 -33.72 16.41
N LYS A 72 -27.39 -33.72 17.58
CA LYS A 72 -27.09 -34.63 18.70
C LYS A 72 -28.15 -35.75 18.79
N PRO A 73 -27.99 -36.88 18.07
CA PRO A 73 -28.97 -37.97 18.04
C PRO A 73 -29.21 -38.64 19.39
N ALA A 74 -28.31 -38.44 20.37
CA ALA A 74 -28.47 -38.94 21.73
C ALA A 74 -29.61 -38.23 22.52
N LEU A 75 -30.15 -37.11 22.01
CA LEU A 75 -31.20 -36.31 22.68
C LEU A 75 -32.63 -36.64 22.20
N GLU A 76 -32.83 -37.57 21.27
CA GLU A 76 -34.16 -37.95 20.73
C GLU A 76 -34.85 -39.11 21.48
N LYS A 77 -34.68 -39.22 22.81
CA LYS A 77 -35.32 -40.27 23.62
C LYS A 77 -36.21 -39.71 24.72
#